data_AF-A0A927H5X5-F1
#
_entry.id   AF-A0A927H5X5-F1
#
_cell.length_a   1.000
_cell.length_b   1.000
_cell.length_c   1.000
_cell.angle_alpha   90.00
_cell.angle_beta   90.00
_cell.angle_gamma   90.00
#
_symmetry.space_group_name_H-M   'P 1'
#
loop_
_entity.id
_entity.type
_entity.pdbx_description
1 polymer ?
#
loop_
_entity_poly.entity_id
_entity_poly.type
_entity_poly.pdbx_seq_one_letter_code
_entity_poly.pdbx_strand_id
1 'polypeptide(L)'
;MNPLSDQTKEELLLAFEGKKSSLFVFDGKLVSVEVENFESFNEDDSETDLAQEIEEYPELKASLQRYLDNPDMKGDTANELKEKRRGRRT
;
A
#
# COMPACT_ATOMS: atom_id res chain seq x y z
N MET A 1 -7.38 5.42 -33.02
CA MET A 1 -7.91 4.67 -31.87
C MET A 1 -9.22 4.05 -32.33
N ASN A 2 -9.28 2.73 -32.51
CA ASN A 2 -10.53 2.06 -32.87
C ASN A 2 -11.48 2.11 -31.66
N PRO A 3 -12.77 2.47 -31.84
CA PRO A 3 -13.72 2.47 -30.74
C PRO A 3 -13.88 1.05 -30.19
N LEU A 4 -13.99 0.91 -28.86
CA LEU A 4 -14.29 -0.35 -28.20
C LEU A 4 -15.63 -0.90 -28.72
N SER A 5 -15.68 -2.21 -28.97
CA SER A 5 -16.93 -2.91 -29.25
C SER A 5 -17.89 -2.75 -28.07
N ASP A 6 -19.19 -2.68 -28.32
CA ASP A 6 -20.18 -2.53 -27.26
C ASP A 6 -20.16 -3.72 -26.29
N GLN A 7 -19.86 -4.93 -26.79
CA GLN A 7 -19.64 -6.10 -25.95
C GLN A 7 -18.47 -5.93 -24.97
N THR A 8 -17.37 -5.34 -25.42
CA THR A 8 -16.19 -5.08 -24.57
C THR A 8 -16.50 -4.07 -23.47
N LYS A 9 -17.37 -3.09 -23.75
CA LYS A 9 -17.79 -2.09 -22.75
C LYS A 9 -18.68 -2.73 -21.69
N GLU A 10 -19.59 -3.62 -22.07
CA GLU A 10 -20.45 -4.34 -21.13
C GLU A 10 -19.62 -5.27 -20.22
N GLU A 11 -18.67 -6.01 -20.79
CA GLU A 11 -17.78 -6.89 -20.01
C GLU A 11 -16.91 -6.09 -19.01
N LEU A 12 -16.42 -4.90 -19.41
CA LEU A 12 -15.70 -3.99 -18.52
C LEU A 12 -16.61 -3.43 -17.42
N LEU A 13 -17.82 -2.99 -17.74
CA LEU A 13 -18.78 -2.47 -16.75
C LEU A 13 -19.13 -3.54 -15.72
N LEU A 14 -19.35 -4.78 -16.15
CA LEU A 14 -19.60 -5.92 -15.26
C LEU A 14 -18.40 -6.23 -14.35
N ALA A 15 -17.17 -6.09 -14.85
CA ALA A 15 -15.96 -6.26 -14.05
C ALA A 15 -15.89 -5.22 -12.91
N PHE A 16 -16.19 -3.95 -13.25
CA PHE A 16 -16.18 -2.84 -12.30
C PHE A 16 -17.32 -2.88 -11.27
N GLU A 17 -18.55 -3.18 -11.70
CA GLU A 17 -19.71 -3.28 -10.79
C GLU A 17 -19.63 -4.51 -9.87
N GLY A 18 -19.03 -5.60 -10.36
CA GLY A 18 -19.02 -6.89 -9.67
C GLY A 18 -17.81 -7.18 -8.78
N LYS A 19 -16.79 -6.32 -8.74
CA LYS A 19 -15.47 -6.61 -8.11
C LYS A 19 -14.89 -7.95 -8.59
N LYS A 20 -15.10 -8.27 -9.87
CA LYS A 20 -14.68 -9.55 -10.47
C LYS A 20 -13.66 -9.28 -11.56
N SER A 21 -12.74 -10.21 -11.74
CA SER A 21 -11.82 -10.20 -12.87
C SER A 21 -12.57 -10.54 -14.16
N SER A 22 -12.18 -9.91 -15.28
CA SER A 22 -12.73 -10.16 -16.62
C SER A 22 -11.62 -10.36 -17.63
N LEU A 23 -11.85 -11.26 -18.60
CA LEU A 23 -10.93 -11.57 -19.68
C LEU A 23 -11.63 -11.40 -21.02
N PHE A 24 -11.08 -10.59 -21.92
CA PHE A 24 -11.66 -10.36 -23.24
C PHE A 24 -10.60 -10.10 -24.31
N VAL A 25 -11.01 -10.13 -25.58
CA VAL A 25 -10.11 -9.89 -26.72
C VAL A 25 -10.37 -8.49 -27.30
N PHE A 26 -9.33 -7.68 -27.39
CA PHE A 26 -9.36 -6.36 -28.02
C PHE A 26 -8.23 -6.24 -29.04
N ASP A 27 -8.59 -5.94 -30.29
CA ASP A 27 -7.62 -5.76 -31.41
C ASP A 27 -6.67 -6.97 -31.56
N GLY A 28 -7.22 -8.19 -31.43
CA GLY A 28 -6.45 -9.44 -31.50
C GLY A 28 -5.57 -9.73 -30.28
N LYS A 29 -5.61 -8.90 -29.24
CA LYS A 29 -4.86 -9.08 -27.99
C LYS A 29 -5.79 -9.55 -26.88
N LEU A 30 -5.33 -10.52 -26.10
CA LEU A 30 -6.01 -10.95 -24.88
C LEU A 30 -5.75 -9.94 -23.77
N VAL A 31 -6.80 -9.41 -23.14
CA VAL A 31 -6.75 -8.41 -22.09
C VAL A 31 -7.42 -8.97 -20.84
N SER A 32 -6.68 -9.04 -19.74
CA SER A 32 -7.19 -9.39 -18.41
C SER A 32 -7.31 -8.12 -17.57
N VAL A 33 -8.47 -7.92 -16.95
CA VAL A 33 -8.73 -6.84 -16.00
C VAL A 33 -9.03 -7.47 -14.66
N GLU A 34 -8.28 -7.07 -13.64
CA GLU A 34 -8.46 -7.49 -12.25
C GLU A 34 -8.77 -6.24 -11.44
N VAL A 35 -9.91 -6.27 -10.73
CA VAL A 35 -10.25 -5.20 -9.79
C VAL A 35 -9.54 -5.55 -8.48
N GLU A 36 -8.43 -4.87 -8.21
CA GLU A 36 -7.82 -4.88 -6.89
C GLU A 36 -8.76 -4.13 -5.95
N ASN A 37 -9.51 -4.87 -5.14
CA ASN A 37 -10.14 -4.28 -3.97
C ASN A 37 -9.00 -3.85 -3.06
N PHE A 38 -8.62 -2.57 -3.13
CA PHE A 38 -8.27 -1.88 -1.92
C PHE A 38 -9.56 -1.90 -1.10
N GLU A 39 -9.73 -2.95 -0.29
CA GLU A 39 -10.35 -2.72 1.00
C GLU A 39 -9.55 -1.55 1.53
N SER A 40 -10.15 -0.36 1.46
CA SER A 40 -9.88 0.64 2.47
C SER A 40 -10.11 -0.15 3.75
N PHE A 41 -9.03 -0.70 4.31
CA PHE A 41 -8.90 -0.72 5.75
C PHE A 41 -9.37 0.67 6.10
N ASN A 42 -10.56 0.76 6.66
CA ASN A 42 -10.83 1.86 7.54
C ASN A 42 -9.67 1.71 8.53
N GLU A 43 -8.56 2.42 8.28
CA GLU A 43 -7.79 2.97 9.37
C GLU A 43 -8.87 3.65 10.16
N ASP A 44 -9.33 2.93 11.18
CA ASP A 44 -10.32 3.41 12.09
C ASP A 44 -9.63 4.67 12.62
N ASP A 45 -10.03 5.83 12.13
CA ASP A 45 -9.59 7.15 12.59
C ASP A 45 -9.97 7.37 14.08
N SER A 46 -10.47 6.32 14.75
CA SER A 46 -10.25 6.20 16.18
C SER A 46 -8.75 6.28 16.43
N GLU A 47 -8.32 7.32 17.13
CA GLU A 47 -7.16 7.26 18.01
C GLU A 47 -7.30 6.04 18.93
N THR A 48 -7.08 4.82 18.42
CA THR A 48 -6.65 3.71 19.25
C THR A 48 -5.33 4.19 19.80
N ASP A 49 -5.38 4.60 21.07
CA ASP A 49 -4.24 5.12 21.80
C ASP A 49 -3.12 4.10 21.67
N LEU A 50 -2.14 4.38 20.81
CA LEU A 50 -1.03 3.47 20.52
C LEU A 50 -0.29 3.11 21.81
N ALA A 51 -0.35 3.98 22.83
CA ALA A 51 0.17 3.68 24.15
C ALA A 51 -0.57 2.50 24.80
N GLN A 52 -1.90 2.43 24.66
CA GLN A 52 -2.72 1.35 25.16
C GLN A 52 -2.43 0.03 24.43
N GLU A 53 -2.28 0.06 23.09
CA GLU A 53 -1.91 -1.14 22.32
C GLU A 53 -0.54 -1.69 22.75
N ILE A 54 0.44 -0.81 22.97
CA ILE A 54 1.77 -1.22 23.44
C ILE A 54 1.72 -1.83 24.86
N GLU A 55 0.81 -1.37 25.72
CA GLU A 55 0.62 -1.96 27.05
C GLU A 55 -0.10 -3.32 27.00
N GLU A 56 -1.08 -3.45 26.10
CA GLU A 56 -1.86 -4.68 25.91
C GLU A 56 -1.03 -5.83 25.32
N TYR A 57 0.02 -5.53 24.53
CA TYR A 57 0.88 -6.54 23.89
C TYR A 57 2.34 -6.51 24.41
N PRO A 58 2.71 -7.39 25.37
CA PRO A 58 4.06 -7.47 25.91
C PRO A 58 5.16 -7.75 24.87
N GLU A 59 4.84 -8.52 23.84
CA GLU A 59 5.77 -8.85 22.74
C GLU A 59 6.08 -7.61 21.89
N LEU A 60 5.07 -6.76 21.62
CA LEU A 60 5.23 -5.50 20.92
C LEU A 60 6.11 -4.54 21.74
N LYS A 61 5.83 -4.42 23.03
CA LYS A 61 6.66 -3.63 23.96
C LYS A 61 8.12 -4.09 23.97
N ALA A 62 8.37 -5.41 24.05
CA ALA A 62 9.71 -5.96 24.04
C ALA A 62 10.43 -5.74 22.70
N SER A 63 9.70 -5.79 21.58
CA SER A 63 10.24 -5.49 20.24
C SER A 63 10.63 -4.01 20.13
N LEU A 64 9.74 -3.09 20.55
CA LEU A 64 9.96 -1.65 20.51
C LEU A 64 11.10 -1.21 21.45
N GLN A 65 11.23 -1.86 22.62
CA GLN A 65 12.30 -1.57 23.57
C GLN A 65 13.70 -1.71 22.95
N ARG A 66 13.89 -2.64 21.99
CA ARG A 66 15.19 -2.80 21.30
C ARG A 66 15.62 -1.55 20.54
N TYR A 67 14.67 -0.76 20.03
CA TYR A 67 14.96 0.49 19.34
C TYR A 67 15.27 1.62 20.33
N LEU A 68 14.66 1.60 21.52
CA LEU A 68 14.97 2.54 22.60
C LEU A 68 16.35 2.27 23.20
N ASP A 69 16.71 0.99 23.34
CA ASP A 69 17.99 0.55 23.90
C ASP A 69 19.17 0.74 22.93
N ASN A 70 18.90 0.86 21.62
CA ASN A 70 19.91 1.05 20.58
C ASN A 70 19.77 2.43 19.91
N PRO A 71 20.45 3.48 20.44
CA PRO A 71 20.35 4.84 19.89
C PRO A 71 20.87 4.95 18.45
N ASP A 72 21.71 4.00 18.01
CA ASP A 72 22.24 3.92 16.65
C ASP A 72 21.22 3.40 15.63
N MET A 73 20.13 2.75 16.07
CA MET A 73 19.04 2.26 15.22
C MET A 73 17.98 3.33 14.94
N LYS A 74 18.29 4.62 15.13
CA LYS A 74 17.40 5.69 14.68
C LYS A 74 17.24 5.64 13.16
N GLY A 75 15.98 5.61 12.72
CA GLY A 75 15.66 5.82 11.32
C GLY A 75 16.03 7.24 10.92
N ASP A 76 16.90 7.39 9.92
CA ASP A 76 17.21 8.69 9.37
C ASP A 76 16.02 9.19 8.54
N THR A 77 15.61 10.43 8.79
CA THR A 77 14.68 11.13 7.92
C THR A 77 15.28 11.35 6.52
N ALA A 78 14.42 11.58 5.53
CA ALA A 78 14.89 11.84 4.16
C ALA A 78 15.87 13.04 4.07
N ASN A 79 15.75 14.01 4.97
CA ASN A 79 16.64 15.16 5.05
C ASN A 79 18.01 14.80 5.66
N GLU A 80 18.03 14.02 6.75
CA GLU A 80 19.25 13.53 7.37
C GLU A 80 20.04 12.61 6.41
N LEU A 81 19.35 11.75 5.64
CA LEU A 81 19.97 10.94 4.59
C LEU A 81 20.58 11.81 3.48
N LYS A 82 19.92 12.90 3.09
CA LYS A 82 20.45 13.84 2.10
C LYS A 82 21.70 14.56 2.62
N GLU A 83 21.72 14.95 3.89
CA GLU A 83 22.84 15.62 4.52
C GLU A 83 24.05 14.69 4.69
N LYS A 84 23.85 13.47 5.18
CA LYS A 84 24.89 12.42 5.24
C LYS A 84 25.53 12.15 3.87
N ARG A 85 24.73 12.15 2.79
CA ARG A 85 25.24 11.99 1.41
C ARG A 85 26.08 13.16 0.93
N ARG A 86 25.84 14.38 1.43
CA ARG A 86 26.63 15.57 1.09
C ARG A 86 27.94 15.62 1.86
N GLY A 87 27.94 15.28 3.15
CA GLY A 87 29.15 15.25 3.98
C GLY A 87 30.20 14.20 3.56
N ARG A 88 29.82 13.15 2.83
CA ARG A 88 30.76 12.15 2.28
C ARG A 88 31.41 12.55 0.95
N ARG A 89 31.03 13.70 0.36
CA ARG A 89 31.53 14.18 -0.93
C ARG A 89 32.57 15.30 -0.81
N THR A 90 32.87 15.74 0.40
CA THR A 90 33.98 16.64 0.74
C THR A 90 35.14 15.83 1.30
#